data_AF-A0AAU7MBH0-F1
#
_entry.id   AF-A0AAU7MBH0-F1
#
_cell.length_a   1.000
_cell.length_b   1.000
_cell.length_c   1.000
_cell.angle_alpha   90.00
_cell.angle_beta   90.00
_cell.angle_gamma   90.00
#
_symmetry.space_group_name_H-M   'P 1'
#
loop_
_entity.id
_entity.type
_entity.pdbx_description
1 polymer ?
#
loop_
_entity_poly.entity_id
_entity_poly.type
_entity_poly.pdbx_seq_one_letter_code
_entity_poly.pdbx_strand_id
1 'polypeptide(L)'
;MAEQQDVGGPDRHHRSGTTANRPAGGVDARLALAQDPATPPMTLYDLASDPSAVVRRAVAARADAPAQALRPLTRDHDRDVREAVARNPSASVANLLRLVKDADRWVRWAVAGNPACDESVRRVMSQAADKELRGLLAERPELEPELAARLIDDASPEVRERLATHTRHPDVITALLADRTVRVRKGLARNPRTSAAQRTALAQDPVVDVRVALVRAVPLDEADLARLAEDRSVQVRLAMATSEVVPSHIRQALGSDPDELVAGAARDFRPASSSSSVVKPPRVGLRRPGAGPGRRGTGR
;
A
#
# COMPACT_ATOMS: atom_id res chain seq x y z
N MET A 1 -70.03 51.68 4.85
CA MET A 1 -69.58 52.93 5.51
C MET A 1 -68.12 52.70 5.89
N ALA A 2 -67.21 53.01 4.97
CA ALA A 2 -66.27 54.14 5.05
C ALA A 2 -64.97 53.68 5.75
N GLU A 3 -63.75 53.87 5.27
CA GLU A 3 -63.19 54.60 4.12
C GLU A 3 -61.77 54.05 3.86
N GLN A 4 -61.33 54.13 2.60
CA GLN A 4 -59.95 53.93 2.18
C GLN A 4 -59.08 55.08 2.69
N GLN A 5 -57.82 54.81 3.07
CA GLN A 5 -56.69 55.67 2.69
C GLN A 5 -55.46 54.82 2.33
N ASP A 6 -55.18 54.90 1.04
CA ASP A 6 -53.95 54.56 0.33
C ASP A 6 -52.92 55.69 0.55
N VAL A 7 -51.68 55.33 0.89
CA VAL A 7 -50.51 56.17 0.57
C VAL A 7 -49.30 55.26 0.30
N GLY A 8 -48.96 55.10 -0.97
CA GLY A 8 -47.75 54.44 -1.43
C GLY A 8 -46.46 55.25 -1.22
N GLY A 9 -45.33 54.53 -1.18
CA GLY A 9 -43.96 55.08 -1.23
C GLY A 9 -42.90 53.98 -0.96
N PRO A 10 -41.69 54.07 -1.54
CA PRO A 10 -41.34 53.18 -2.65
C PRO A 10 -40.28 52.11 -2.35
N ASP A 11 -40.21 51.15 -3.27
CA ASP A 11 -39.11 50.25 -3.61
C ASP A 11 -37.82 50.35 -2.78
N ARG A 12 -37.56 49.30 -2.00
CA ARG A 12 -36.20 48.89 -1.67
C ARG A 12 -35.98 47.45 -2.07
N HIS A 13 -35.49 47.30 -3.30
CA HIS A 13 -34.69 46.16 -3.72
C HIS A 13 -33.52 45.97 -2.76
N HIS A 14 -33.71 45.18 -1.71
CA HIS A 14 -32.59 44.58 -1.00
C HIS A 14 -32.10 43.38 -1.79
N ARG A 15 -31.23 43.71 -2.75
CA ARG A 15 -30.33 42.81 -3.44
C ARG A 15 -29.73 41.81 -2.46
N SER A 16 -29.87 40.55 -2.83
CA SER A 16 -29.05 39.42 -2.41
C SER A 16 -27.57 39.79 -2.36
N GLY A 17 -27.07 40.05 -1.15
CA GLY A 17 -25.67 40.29 -0.85
C GLY A 17 -25.10 39.11 -0.09
N THR A 18 -24.97 37.96 -0.74
CA THR A 18 -24.16 36.83 -0.23
C THR A 18 -22.93 36.67 -1.11
N THR A 19 -22.12 37.72 -1.21
CA THR A 19 -20.74 37.59 -1.68
C THR A 19 -19.92 37.07 -0.51
N ALA A 20 -19.98 35.75 -0.31
CA ALA A 20 -18.90 35.05 0.39
C ALA A 20 -17.59 35.48 -0.29
N ASN A 21 -16.66 35.96 0.52
CA ASN A 21 -15.39 36.56 0.13
C ASN A 21 -14.49 35.49 -0.56
N ARG A 22 -14.80 35.16 -1.81
CA ARG A 22 -13.98 34.24 -2.62
C ARG A 22 -12.64 34.93 -2.90
N PRO A 23 -11.50 34.25 -2.77
CA PRO A 23 -10.23 34.81 -3.18
C PRO A 23 -10.28 35.14 -4.67
N ALA A 24 -10.40 36.42 -4.99
CA ALA A 24 -10.66 36.96 -6.32
C ALA A 24 -9.41 36.99 -7.21
N GLY A 25 -8.76 35.84 -7.37
CA GLY A 25 -7.59 35.65 -8.24
C GLY A 25 -7.79 34.47 -9.19
N GLY A 26 -7.00 34.42 -10.27
CA GLY A 26 -6.96 33.28 -11.20
C GLY A 26 -6.62 31.96 -10.49
N VAL A 27 -6.76 30.82 -11.20
CA VAL A 27 -6.49 29.49 -10.63
C VAL A 27 -5.10 29.42 -10.01
N ASP A 28 -4.10 30.04 -10.63
CA ASP A 28 -2.71 30.08 -10.13
C ASP A 28 -2.57 30.82 -8.79
N ALA A 29 -3.29 31.93 -8.61
CA ALA A 29 -3.26 32.68 -7.36
C ALA A 29 -3.93 31.89 -6.21
N ARG A 30 -5.04 31.21 -6.50
CA ARG A 30 -5.72 30.36 -5.50
C ARG A 30 -4.92 29.10 -5.20
N LEU A 31 -4.21 28.55 -6.19
CA LEU A 31 -3.27 27.46 -6.01
C LEU A 31 -2.08 27.87 -5.12
N ALA A 32 -1.53 29.07 -5.35
CA ALA A 32 -0.46 29.61 -4.51
C ALA A 32 -0.92 29.76 -3.05
N LEU A 33 -2.13 30.30 -2.82
CA LEU A 33 -2.73 30.36 -1.48
C LEU A 33 -2.92 28.97 -0.87
N ALA A 34 -3.39 27.99 -1.63
CA ALA A 34 -3.55 26.63 -1.14
C ALA A 34 -2.20 25.97 -0.74
N GLN A 35 -1.09 26.40 -1.35
CA GLN A 35 0.24 25.85 -1.08
C GLN A 35 0.99 26.61 0.02
N ASP A 36 0.59 27.83 0.35
CA ASP A 36 1.28 28.68 1.32
C ASP A 36 1.01 28.24 2.77
N PRO A 37 2.04 27.81 3.54
CA PRO A 37 1.91 27.45 4.95
C PRO A 37 1.27 28.54 5.82
N ALA A 38 1.41 29.81 5.45
CA ALA A 38 0.86 30.95 6.21
C ALA A 38 -0.64 31.17 5.97
N THR A 39 -1.26 30.47 5.01
CA THR A 39 -2.68 30.63 4.69
C THR A 39 -3.56 30.27 5.88
N PRO A 40 -4.45 31.17 6.34
CA PRO A 40 -5.32 30.91 7.48
C PRO A 40 -6.28 29.73 7.24
N PRO A 41 -6.65 28.99 8.31
CA PRO A 41 -7.61 27.87 8.21
C PRO A 41 -8.92 28.21 7.50
N MET A 42 -9.46 29.42 7.73
CA MET A 42 -10.70 29.88 7.08
C MET A 42 -10.59 29.89 5.56
N THR A 43 -9.49 30.41 5.02
CA THR A 43 -9.23 30.43 3.59
C THR A 43 -9.07 28.99 3.04
N LEU A 44 -8.50 28.07 3.82
CA LEU A 44 -8.42 26.66 3.42
C LEU A 44 -9.80 25.99 3.33
N TYR A 45 -10.78 26.38 4.18
CA TYR A 45 -12.15 25.89 4.05
C TYR A 45 -12.80 26.33 2.74
N ASP A 46 -12.59 27.59 2.35
CA ASP A 46 -13.11 28.12 1.09
C ASP A 46 -12.43 27.43 -0.12
N LEU A 47 -11.11 27.26 -0.07
CA LEU A 47 -10.33 26.60 -1.12
C LEU A 47 -10.62 25.09 -1.22
N ALA A 48 -11.07 24.44 -0.15
CA ALA A 48 -11.54 23.06 -0.20
C ALA A 48 -12.83 22.90 -1.04
N SER A 49 -13.53 23.99 -1.32
CA SER A 49 -14.70 24.00 -2.22
C SER A 49 -14.40 24.62 -3.59
N ASP A 50 -13.12 24.83 -3.92
CA ASP A 50 -12.73 25.48 -5.18
C ASP A 50 -13.20 24.69 -6.42
N PRO A 51 -13.66 25.35 -7.49
CA PRO A 51 -14.02 24.66 -8.74
C PRO A 51 -12.87 23.83 -9.33
N SER A 52 -11.61 24.27 -9.14
CA SER A 52 -10.43 23.58 -9.66
C SER A 52 -10.01 22.42 -8.76
N ALA A 53 -10.00 21.20 -9.30
CA ALA A 53 -9.51 20.02 -8.61
C ALA A 53 -8.02 20.15 -8.20
N VAL A 54 -7.22 20.91 -8.97
CA VAL A 54 -5.80 21.15 -8.65
C VAL A 54 -5.67 21.96 -7.35
N VAL A 55 -6.54 22.94 -7.13
CA VAL A 55 -6.57 23.75 -5.91
C VAL A 55 -7.05 22.91 -4.73
N ARG A 56 -8.15 22.16 -4.90
CA ARG A 56 -8.66 21.26 -3.84
C ARG A 56 -7.65 20.19 -3.45
N ARG A 57 -6.94 19.60 -4.43
CA ARG A 57 -5.86 18.64 -4.19
C ARG A 57 -4.69 19.28 -3.44
N ALA A 58 -4.35 20.54 -3.75
CA ALA A 58 -3.31 21.25 -3.03
C ALA A 58 -3.68 21.41 -1.55
N VAL A 59 -4.92 21.80 -1.23
CA VAL A 59 -5.43 21.82 0.16
C VAL A 59 -5.35 20.43 0.80
N ALA A 60 -5.80 19.39 0.09
CA ALA A 60 -5.77 18.01 0.59
C ALA A 60 -4.36 17.46 0.85
N ALA A 61 -3.34 17.95 0.14
CA ALA A 61 -1.97 17.47 0.26
C ALA A 61 -1.17 18.15 1.39
N ARG A 62 -1.74 19.16 2.04
CA ARG A 62 -1.07 19.91 3.11
C ARG A 62 -1.02 19.13 4.41
N ALA A 63 0.18 18.87 4.93
CA ALA A 63 0.33 18.18 6.21
C ALA A 63 -0.23 18.98 7.41
N ASP A 64 -0.40 20.30 7.29
CA ASP A 64 -0.97 21.19 8.32
C ASP A 64 -2.46 21.52 8.09
N ALA A 65 -3.11 20.92 7.08
CA ALA A 65 -4.52 21.16 6.82
C ALA A 65 -5.39 20.77 8.02
N PRO A 66 -6.29 21.66 8.49
CA PRO A 66 -7.28 21.30 9.50
C PRO A 66 -8.13 20.11 9.03
N ALA A 67 -8.32 19.11 9.89
CA ALA A 67 -9.11 17.92 9.55
C ALA A 67 -10.53 18.24 9.06
N GLN A 68 -11.11 19.35 9.53
CA GLN A 68 -12.41 19.86 9.09
C GLN A 68 -12.41 20.34 7.62
N ALA A 69 -11.30 20.90 7.13
CA ALA A 69 -11.15 21.31 5.73
C ALA A 69 -11.04 20.10 4.81
N LEU A 70 -10.47 19.00 5.30
CA LEU A 70 -10.35 17.74 4.58
C LEU A 70 -11.68 16.96 4.49
N ARG A 71 -12.63 17.20 5.42
CA ARG A 71 -13.90 16.47 5.49
C ARG A 71 -14.71 16.52 4.19
N PRO A 72 -15.02 17.68 3.57
CA PRO A 72 -15.77 17.72 2.32
C PRO A 72 -15.04 17.00 1.17
N LEU A 73 -13.71 17.08 1.16
CA LEU A 73 -12.85 16.46 0.15
C LEU A 73 -12.86 14.92 0.20
N THR A 74 -13.33 14.32 1.30
CA THR A 74 -13.52 12.85 1.36
C THR A 74 -14.56 12.32 0.37
N ARG A 75 -15.41 13.19 -0.16
CA ARG A 75 -16.44 12.87 -1.16
C ARG A 75 -16.23 13.64 -2.47
N ASP A 76 -15.01 14.10 -2.70
CA ASP A 76 -14.67 14.81 -3.93
C ASP A 76 -14.96 13.92 -5.15
N HIS A 77 -15.40 14.51 -6.25
CA HIS A 77 -15.61 13.77 -7.50
C HIS A 77 -14.27 13.33 -8.12
N ASP A 78 -13.20 14.11 -7.89
CA ASP A 78 -11.87 13.81 -8.36
C ASP A 78 -11.18 12.78 -7.45
N ARG A 79 -10.73 11.66 -8.05
CA ARG A 79 -10.07 10.58 -7.31
C ARG A 79 -8.75 11.01 -6.68
N ASP A 80 -7.97 11.84 -7.36
CA ASP A 80 -6.66 12.27 -6.86
C ASP A 80 -6.80 13.20 -5.65
N VAL A 81 -7.91 13.95 -5.56
CA VAL A 81 -8.25 14.73 -4.37
C VAL A 81 -8.58 13.80 -3.19
N ARG A 82 -9.44 12.80 -3.38
CA ARG A 82 -9.79 11.83 -2.33
C ARG A 82 -8.57 11.04 -1.86
N GLU A 83 -7.71 10.65 -2.79
CA GLU A 83 -6.44 9.96 -2.52
C GLU A 83 -5.47 10.85 -1.73
N ALA A 84 -5.39 12.15 -2.05
CA ALA A 84 -4.59 13.11 -1.29
C ALA A 84 -5.09 13.25 0.15
N VAL A 85 -6.41 13.30 0.38
CA VAL A 85 -6.98 13.28 1.74
C VAL A 85 -6.62 11.99 2.46
N ALA A 86 -6.73 10.84 1.80
CA ALA A 86 -6.42 9.54 2.38
C ALA A 86 -4.94 9.41 2.81
N ARG A 87 -4.01 10.08 2.11
CA ARG A 87 -2.58 10.10 2.49
C ARG A 87 -2.22 11.18 3.51
N ASN A 88 -3.12 12.12 3.79
CA ASN A 88 -2.80 13.26 4.63
C ASN A 88 -2.64 12.83 6.10
N PRO A 89 -1.50 13.12 6.77
CA PRO A 89 -1.29 12.74 8.17
C PRO A 89 -2.23 13.46 9.15
N SER A 90 -2.80 14.61 8.77
CA SER A 90 -3.81 15.36 9.53
C SER A 90 -5.25 14.92 9.24
N ALA A 91 -5.45 13.89 8.40
CA ALA A 91 -6.77 13.30 8.23
C ALA A 91 -7.25 12.70 9.56
N SER A 92 -8.45 13.07 10.00
CA SER A 92 -9.05 12.45 11.17
C SER A 92 -9.49 11.01 10.90
N VAL A 93 -9.61 10.21 11.95
CA VAL A 93 -10.23 8.87 11.90
C VAL A 93 -11.60 8.92 11.21
N ALA A 94 -12.42 9.95 11.48
CA ALA A 94 -13.72 10.12 10.85
C ALA A 94 -13.63 10.40 9.34
N ASN A 95 -12.55 11.02 8.85
CA ASN A 95 -12.31 11.18 7.42
C ASN A 95 -11.89 9.84 6.80
N LEU A 96 -10.99 9.10 7.46
CA LEU A 96 -10.55 7.78 7.01
C LEU A 96 -11.70 6.76 6.95
N LEU A 97 -12.61 6.75 7.94
CA LEU A 97 -13.80 5.89 7.95
C LEU A 97 -14.78 6.17 6.78
N ARG A 98 -14.73 7.37 6.19
CA ARG A 98 -15.49 7.67 4.96
C ARG A 98 -14.78 7.10 3.74
N LEU A 99 -13.48 7.28 3.67
CA LEU A 99 -12.63 6.87 2.55
C LEU A 99 -12.33 5.37 2.52
N VAL A 100 -12.47 4.67 3.64
CA VAL A 100 -12.22 3.22 3.72
C VAL A 100 -13.17 2.43 2.81
N LYS A 101 -14.34 2.99 2.52
CA LYS A 101 -15.36 2.42 1.61
C LYS A 101 -15.32 3.05 0.21
N ASP A 102 -14.24 3.77 -0.14
CA ASP A 102 -14.12 4.39 -1.46
C ASP A 102 -14.18 3.33 -2.57
N ALA A 103 -14.73 3.71 -3.72
CA ALA A 103 -14.81 2.84 -4.89
C ALA A 103 -13.41 2.57 -5.49
N ASP A 104 -12.48 3.52 -5.40
CA ASP A 104 -11.15 3.40 -5.97
C ASP A 104 -10.17 2.68 -5.02
N ARG A 105 -9.49 1.66 -5.53
CA ARG A 105 -8.55 0.83 -4.77
C ARG A 105 -7.34 1.61 -4.23
N TRP A 106 -6.88 2.64 -4.94
CA TRP A 106 -5.72 3.45 -4.53
C TRP A 106 -6.05 4.36 -3.36
N VAL A 107 -7.30 4.83 -3.28
CA VAL A 107 -7.80 5.56 -2.11
C VAL A 107 -7.85 4.63 -0.90
N ARG A 108 -8.41 3.42 -1.05
CA ARG A 108 -8.43 2.43 0.03
C ARG A 108 -7.02 2.04 0.50
N TRP A 109 -6.08 1.86 -0.44
CA TRP A 109 -4.67 1.60 -0.13
C TRP A 109 -4.02 2.75 0.64
N ALA A 110 -4.30 4.00 0.25
CA ALA A 110 -3.83 5.18 0.97
C ALA A 110 -4.38 5.26 2.40
N VAL A 111 -5.65 4.89 2.64
CA VAL A 111 -6.23 4.81 3.99
C VAL A 111 -5.48 3.79 4.84
N ALA A 112 -5.22 2.59 4.29
CA ALA A 112 -4.50 1.52 5.01
C ALA A 112 -3.09 1.93 5.45
N GLY A 113 -2.41 2.76 4.65
CA GLY A 113 -1.06 3.28 4.93
C GLY A 113 -1.03 4.58 5.75
N ASN A 114 -2.17 5.17 6.11
CA ASN A 114 -2.20 6.44 6.82
C ASN A 114 -1.78 6.27 8.30
N PRO A 115 -0.95 7.18 8.87
CA PRO A 115 -0.57 7.13 10.30
C PRO A 115 -1.75 7.22 11.27
N ALA A 116 -2.83 7.91 10.90
CA ALA A 116 -4.07 8.01 11.67
C ALA A 116 -5.04 6.84 11.43
N CYS A 117 -4.68 5.84 10.62
CA CYS A 117 -5.41 4.59 10.52
C CYS A 117 -5.26 3.85 11.85
N ASP A 118 -6.26 3.99 12.71
CA ASP A 118 -6.28 3.42 14.04
C ASP A 118 -6.97 2.04 14.07
N GLU A 119 -7.10 1.50 15.27
CA GLU A 119 -7.79 0.25 15.55
C GLU A 119 -9.22 0.23 15.02
N SER A 120 -9.93 1.36 15.09
CA SER A 120 -11.33 1.45 14.65
C SER A 120 -11.45 1.35 13.13
N VAL A 121 -10.55 2.00 12.38
CA VAL A 121 -10.50 1.90 10.92
C VAL A 121 -10.10 0.48 10.50
N ARG A 122 -9.07 -0.09 11.13
CA ARG A 122 -8.63 -1.46 10.84
C ARG A 122 -9.72 -2.48 11.11
N ARG A 123 -10.50 -2.33 12.19
CA ARG A 123 -11.64 -3.19 12.48
C ARG A 123 -12.67 -3.16 11.36
N VAL A 124 -13.03 -1.97 10.86
CA VAL A 124 -13.95 -1.82 9.71
C VAL A 124 -13.38 -2.47 8.46
N MET A 125 -12.09 -2.30 8.18
CA MET A 125 -11.43 -2.96 7.06
C MET A 125 -11.50 -4.48 7.16
N SER A 126 -11.28 -5.05 8.35
CA SER A 126 -11.27 -6.51 8.57
C SER A 126 -12.64 -7.17 8.39
N GLN A 127 -13.71 -6.40 8.56
CA GLN A 127 -15.10 -6.86 8.47
C GLN A 127 -15.72 -6.55 7.10
N ALA A 128 -14.99 -5.89 6.21
CA ALA A 128 -15.52 -5.52 4.91
C ALA A 128 -15.76 -6.76 4.06
N ALA A 129 -16.84 -6.76 3.27
CA ALA A 129 -17.10 -7.83 2.29
C ALA A 129 -16.01 -7.87 1.20
N ASP A 130 -15.43 -6.72 0.88
CA ASP A 130 -14.35 -6.59 -0.09
C ASP A 130 -13.04 -7.24 0.41
N LYS A 131 -12.61 -8.30 -0.28
CA LYS A 131 -11.37 -9.00 0.00
C LYS A 131 -10.13 -8.13 -0.19
N GLU A 132 -10.16 -7.13 -1.08
CA GLU A 132 -9.01 -6.24 -1.28
C GLU A 132 -8.74 -5.43 -0.02
N LEU A 133 -9.79 -4.92 0.63
CA LEU A 133 -9.66 -4.14 1.85
C LEU A 133 -9.11 -4.97 3.02
N ARG A 134 -9.54 -6.24 3.13
CA ARG A 134 -8.96 -7.19 4.10
C ARG A 134 -7.52 -7.55 3.74
N GLY A 135 -7.21 -7.69 2.45
CA GLY A 135 -5.86 -7.93 1.94
C GLY A 135 -4.88 -6.79 2.27
N LEU A 136 -5.33 -5.54 2.23
CA LEU A 136 -4.53 -4.37 2.64
C LEU A 136 -4.13 -4.44 4.11
N LEU A 137 -5.00 -4.95 4.99
CA LEU A 137 -4.63 -5.22 6.38
C LEU A 137 -3.60 -6.33 6.47
N ALA A 138 -3.77 -7.39 5.70
CA ALA A 138 -2.88 -8.54 5.70
C ALA A 138 -1.44 -8.21 5.26
N GLU A 139 -1.25 -7.14 4.49
CA GLU A 139 0.07 -6.62 4.10
C GLU A 139 0.77 -5.83 5.22
N ARG A 140 0.08 -5.51 6.33
CA ARG A 140 0.67 -4.78 7.45
C ARG A 140 1.63 -5.69 8.23
N PRO A 141 2.85 -5.22 8.56
CA PRO A 141 3.82 -6.04 9.28
C PRO A 141 3.40 -6.38 10.71
N GLU A 142 2.69 -5.45 11.36
CA GLU A 142 2.18 -5.58 12.72
C GLU A 142 0.66 -5.48 12.65
N LEU A 143 -0.01 -6.48 13.23
CA LEU A 143 -1.46 -6.56 13.35
C LEU A 143 -1.82 -6.93 14.77
N GLU A 144 -2.95 -6.42 15.24
CA GLU A 144 -3.50 -6.82 16.52
C GLU A 144 -3.86 -8.31 16.50
N PRO A 145 -3.62 -9.05 17.60
CA PRO A 145 -3.84 -10.50 17.65
C PRO A 145 -5.23 -10.93 17.19
N GLU A 146 -6.27 -10.17 17.56
CA GLU A 146 -7.66 -10.46 17.20
C GLU A 146 -7.92 -10.28 15.70
N LEU A 147 -7.25 -9.31 15.06
CA LEU A 147 -7.34 -9.11 13.61
C LEU A 147 -6.53 -10.18 12.88
N ALA A 148 -5.34 -10.52 13.37
CA ALA A 148 -4.54 -11.60 12.82
C ALA A 148 -5.28 -12.93 12.86
N ALA A 149 -5.90 -13.29 14.00
CA ALA A 149 -6.72 -14.48 14.14
C ALA A 149 -7.87 -14.52 13.12
N ARG A 150 -8.58 -13.39 12.94
CA ARG A 150 -9.63 -13.28 11.93
C ARG A 150 -9.10 -13.48 10.50
N LEU A 151 -7.92 -12.93 10.18
CA LEU A 151 -7.34 -13.05 8.84
C LEU A 151 -6.72 -14.43 8.57
N ILE A 152 -6.29 -15.16 9.60
CA ILE A 152 -5.89 -16.58 9.47
C ILE A 152 -7.08 -17.42 8.96
N ASP A 153 -8.30 -17.13 9.39
CA ASP A 153 -9.51 -17.84 8.97
C ASP A 153 -10.26 -17.15 7.81
N ASP A 154 -9.64 -16.18 7.12
CA ASP A 154 -10.32 -15.44 6.06
C ASP A 154 -10.80 -16.38 4.94
N ALA A 155 -12.02 -16.20 4.47
CA ALA A 155 -12.58 -17.01 3.40
C ALA A 155 -11.75 -16.94 2.10
N SER A 156 -11.12 -15.79 1.82
CA SER A 156 -10.31 -15.55 0.62
C SER A 156 -8.88 -16.06 0.81
N PRO A 157 -8.43 -17.06 0.03
CA PRO A 157 -7.03 -17.51 0.10
C PRO A 157 -6.02 -16.43 -0.29
N GLU A 158 -6.42 -15.44 -1.08
CA GLU A 158 -5.57 -14.31 -1.45
C GLU A 158 -5.26 -13.42 -0.23
N VAL A 159 -6.22 -13.24 0.67
CA VAL A 159 -6.01 -12.48 1.91
C VAL A 159 -5.04 -13.24 2.82
N ARG A 160 -5.25 -14.55 2.96
CA ARG A 160 -4.37 -15.42 3.76
C ARG A 160 -2.96 -15.51 3.18
N GLU A 161 -2.80 -15.53 1.86
CA GLU A 161 -1.49 -15.49 1.19
C GLU A 161 -0.76 -14.16 1.46
N ARG A 162 -1.46 -13.03 1.35
CA ARG A 162 -0.88 -11.72 1.66
C ARG A 162 -0.42 -11.67 3.12
N LEU A 163 -1.23 -12.21 4.05
CA LEU A 163 -0.87 -12.35 5.46
C LEU A 163 0.39 -13.21 5.64
N ALA A 164 0.41 -14.39 5.02
CA ALA A 164 1.55 -15.30 5.04
C ALA A 164 2.84 -14.65 4.55
N THR A 165 2.77 -13.81 3.53
CA THR A 165 3.94 -13.19 2.90
C THR A 165 4.52 -12.04 3.74
N HIS A 166 3.70 -11.31 4.50
CA HIS A 166 4.09 -10.06 5.16
C HIS A 166 4.16 -10.13 6.69
N THR A 167 3.47 -11.09 7.30
CA THR A 167 3.40 -11.19 8.77
C THR A 167 4.78 -11.35 9.40
N ARG A 168 4.96 -10.72 10.56
CA ARG A 168 6.15 -10.87 11.41
C ARG A 168 5.91 -11.73 12.65
N HIS A 169 4.65 -12.14 12.89
CA HIS A 169 4.27 -12.87 14.09
C HIS A 169 4.51 -14.38 13.89
N PRO A 170 5.37 -15.02 14.70
CA PRO A 170 5.67 -16.45 14.57
C PRO A 170 4.45 -17.37 14.70
N ASP A 171 3.49 -17.01 15.54
CA ASP A 171 2.28 -17.81 15.77
C ASP A 171 1.37 -17.82 14.53
N VAL A 172 1.26 -16.67 13.84
CA VAL A 172 0.52 -16.54 12.58
C VAL A 172 1.19 -17.38 11.48
N ILE A 173 2.52 -17.31 11.38
CA ILE A 173 3.29 -18.14 10.44
C ILE A 173 3.03 -19.62 10.71
N THR A 174 3.10 -20.02 11.99
CA THR A 174 2.91 -21.40 12.42
C THR A 174 1.51 -21.91 12.10
N ALA A 175 0.47 -21.11 12.34
CA ALA A 175 -0.91 -21.46 11.99
C ALA A 175 -1.08 -21.67 10.48
N LEU A 176 -0.48 -20.78 9.66
CA LEU A 176 -0.62 -20.83 8.20
C LEU A 176 0.21 -21.93 7.53
N LEU A 177 1.16 -22.58 8.24
CA LEU A 177 1.88 -23.75 7.71
C LEU A 177 0.93 -24.91 7.36
N ALA A 178 -0.17 -25.03 8.11
CA ALA A 178 -1.20 -26.03 7.88
C ALA A 178 -2.31 -25.56 6.91
N ASP A 179 -2.18 -24.37 6.30
CA ASP A 179 -3.24 -23.85 5.42
C ASP A 179 -3.49 -24.82 4.26
N ARG A 180 -4.75 -25.18 4.06
CA ARG A 180 -5.19 -26.08 2.97
C ARG A 180 -4.81 -25.57 1.58
N THR A 181 -4.62 -24.27 1.42
CA THR A 181 -4.35 -23.64 0.13
C THR A 181 -2.85 -23.54 -0.12
N VAL A 182 -2.39 -24.24 -1.14
CA VAL A 182 -0.98 -24.25 -1.59
C VAL A 182 -0.41 -22.85 -1.75
N ARG A 183 -1.21 -21.92 -2.30
CA ARG A 183 -0.78 -20.54 -2.55
C ARG A 183 -0.40 -19.81 -1.24
N VAL A 184 -1.07 -20.10 -0.14
CA VAL A 184 -0.78 -19.51 1.18
C VAL A 184 0.55 -20.03 1.71
N ARG A 185 0.75 -21.36 1.70
CA ARG A 185 2.01 -21.99 2.12
C ARG A 185 3.20 -21.55 1.25
N LYS A 186 2.96 -21.35 -0.06
CA LYS A 186 3.93 -20.74 -0.99
C LYS A 186 4.26 -19.29 -0.63
N GLY A 187 3.29 -18.53 -0.10
CA GLY A 187 3.51 -17.21 0.50
C GLY A 187 4.45 -17.27 1.71
N LEU A 188 4.25 -18.24 2.62
CA LEU A 188 5.14 -18.46 3.77
C LEU A 188 6.56 -18.83 3.34
N ALA A 189 6.71 -19.66 2.30
CA ALA A 189 8.01 -20.01 1.74
C ALA A 189 8.81 -18.80 1.25
N ARG A 190 8.14 -17.69 0.94
CA ARG A 190 8.76 -16.41 0.55
C ARG A 190 8.95 -15.44 1.70
N ASN A 191 8.42 -15.75 2.88
CA ASN A 191 8.51 -14.87 4.03
C ASN A 191 9.88 -15.00 4.72
N PRO A 192 10.71 -13.92 4.73
CA PRO A 192 12.05 -13.95 5.32
C PRO A 192 12.04 -14.07 6.86
N ARG A 193 10.87 -13.93 7.50
CA ARG A 193 10.70 -14.04 8.96
C ARG A 193 10.38 -15.46 9.44
N THR A 194 10.31 -16.44 8.53
CA THR A 194 10.23 -17.85 8.90
C THR A 194 11.44 -18.27 9.73
N SER A 195 11.21 -19.00 10.83
CA SER A 195 12.26 -19.63 11.64
C SER A 195 12.83 -20.86 10.94
N ALA A 196 13.98 -21.37 11.42
CA ALA A 196 14.58 -22.60 10.88
C ALA A 196 13.59 -23.78 10.92
N ALA A 197 12.93 -24.02 12.07
CA ALA A 197 11.93 -25.08 12.19
C ALA A 197 10.74 -24.92 11.21
N GLN A 198 10.30 -23.69 10.95
CA GLN A 198 9.23 -23.42 9.98
C GLN A 198 9.70 -23.65 8.55
N ARG A 199 10.96 -23.33 8.22
CA ARG A 199 11.57 -23.65 6.92
C ARG A 199 11.72 -25.15 6.72
N THR A 200 12.13 -25.89 7.75
CA THR A 200 12.20 -27.35 7.73
C THR A 200 10.84 -28.00 7.46
N ALA A 201 9.75 -27.44 8.02
CA ALA A 201 8.40 -27.89 7.70
C ALA A 201 8.02 -27.60 6.24
N LEU A 202 8.34 -26.41 5.72
CA LEU A 202 8.09 -26.03 4.32
C LEU A 202 8.95 -26.84 3.33
N ALA A 203 10.17 -27.22 3.71
CA ALA A 203 11.05 -28.09 2.93
C ALA A 203 10.51 -29.51 2.82
N GLN A 204 9.58 -29.90 3.70
CA GLN A 204 8.88 -31.19 3.67
C GLN A 204 7.44 -31.06 3.16
N ASP A 205 7.02 -29.87 2.68
CA ASP A 205 5.67 -29.67 2.15
C ASP A 205 5.40 -30.69 1.04
N PRO A 206 4.23 -31.36 1.01
CA PRO A 206 3.92 -32.34 -0.02
C PRO A 206 3.97 -31.75 -1.44
N VAL A 207 3.75 -30.44 -1.58
CA VAL A 207 3.64 -29.77 -2.86
C VAL A 207 4.99 -29.20 -3.31
N VAL A 208 5.42 -29.64 -4.49
CA VAL A 208 6.67 -29.24 -5.15
C VAL A 208 6.82 -27.73 -5.24
N ASP A 209 5.75 -27.04 -5.62
CA ASP A 209 5.72 -25.58 -5.79
C ASP A 209 6.06 -24.78 -4.53
N VAL A 210 5.76 -25.32 -3.34
CA VAL A 210 6.09 -24.70 -2.06
C VAL A 210 7.58 -24.88 -1.78
N ARG A 211 8.10 -26.10 -1.96
CA ARG A 211 9.53 -26.41 -1.79
C ARG A 211 10.41 -25.61 -2.76
N VAL A 212 10.02 -25.51 -4.03
CA VAL A 212 10.70 -24.68 -5.02
C VAL A 212 10.69 -23.20 -4.63
N ALA A 213 9.56 -22.68 -4.12
CA ALA A 213 9.49 -21.29 -3.67
C ALA A 213 10.43 -21.03 -2.49
N LEU A 214 10.53 -21.98 -1.56
CA LEU A 214 11.40 -21.89 -0.39
C LEU A 214 12.88 -21.78 -0.81
N VAL A 215 13.33 -22.70 -1.68
CA VAL A 215 14.71 -22.76 -2.22
C VAL A 215 15.15 -21.44 -2.89
N ARG A 216 14.21 -20.73 -3.50
CA ARG A 216 14.48 -19.50 -4.26
C ARG A 216 14.45 -18.25 -3.40
N ALA A 217 13.79 -18.28 -2.24
CA ALA A 217 13.43 -17.06 -1.53
C ALA A 217 14.22 -16.84 -0.24
N VAL A 218 14.57 -17.91 0.47
CA VAL A 218 15.20 -17.80 1.80
C VAL A 218 16.45 -18.69 1.91
N PRO A 219 17.47 -18.25 2.66
CA PRO A 219 18.59 -19.13 2.98
C PRO A 219 18.12 -20.29 3.85
N LEU A 220 18.58 -21.48 3.53
CA LEU A 220 18.27 -22.72 4.24
C LEU A 220 19.53 -23.24 4.94
N ASP A 221 19.32 -24.02 6.00
CA ASP A 221 20.42 -24.70 6.66
C ASP A 221 20.89 -25.92 5.84
N GLU A 222 22.06 -26.44 6.19
CA GLU A 222 22.66 -27.58 5.48
C GLU A 222 21.78 -28.84 5.51
N ALA A 223 21.03 -29.06 6.59
CA ALA A 223 20.17 -30.23 6.72
C ALA A 223 18.98 -30.17 5.75
N ASP A 224 18.34 -29.00 5.63
CA ASP A 224 17.25 -28.78 4.69
C ASP A 224 17.75 -28.80 3.24
N LEU A 225 18.93 -28.22 2.97
CA LEU A 225 19.55 -28.24 1.64
C LEU A 225 19.90 -29.67 1.19
N ALA A 226 20.51 -30.47 2.07
CA ALA A 226 20.83 -31.88 1.78
C ALA A 226 19.56 -32.68 1.47
N ARG A 227 18.50 -32.49 2.25
CA ARG A 227 17.20 -33.14 2.00
C ARG A 227 16.60 -32.75 0.64
N LEU A 228 16.65 -31.47 0.30
CA LEU A 228 16.11 -30.95 -0.96
C LEU A 228 16.97 -31.32 -2.18
N ALA A 229 18.27 -31.56 -1.99
CA ALA A 229 19.15 -32.10 -3.02
C ALA A 229 18.81 -33.56 -3.38
N GLU A 230 18.22 -34.31 -2.45
CA GLU A 230 17.73 -35.68 -2.67
C GLU A 230 16.21 -35.72 -2.97
N ASP A 231 15.59 -34.56 -3.21
CA ASP A 231 14.14 -34.49 -3.40
C ASP A 231 13.70 -35.33 -4.60
N ARG A 232 12.64 -36.14 -4.42
CA ARG A 232 12.06 -36.96 -5.49
C ARG A 232 11.67 -36.17 -6.74
N SER A 233 11.39 -34.87 -6.60
CA SER A 233 11.00 -34.00 -7.70
C SER A 233 12.23 -33.39 -8.36
N VAL A 234 12.42 -33.71 -9.64
CA VAL A 234 13.41 -33.06 -10.52
C VAL A 234 13.28 -31.54 -10.49
N GLN A 235 12.06 -31.00 -10.36
CA GLN A 235 11.85 -29.55 -10.31
C GLN A 235 12.46 -28.89 -9.07
N VAL A 236 12.45 -29.58 -7.92
CA VAL A 236 13.08 -29.07 -6.69
C VAL A 236 14.60 -29.10 -6.85
N ARG A 237 15.16 -30.22 -7.30
CA ARG A 237 16.61 -30.35 -7.50
C ARG A 237 17.12 -29.38 -8.58
N LEU A 238 16.36 -29.16 -9.65
CA LEU A 238 16.65 -28.14 -10.65
C LEU A 238 16.61 -26.72 -10.06
N ALA A 239 15.64 -26.43 -9.19
CA ALA A 239 15.59 -25.15 -8.48
C ALA A 239 16.80 -24.97 -7.56
N MET A 240 17.28 -26.04 -6.91
CA MET A 240 18.50 -26.02 -6.11
C MET A 240 19.73 -25.71 -6.97
N ALA A 241 19.86 -26.39 -8.12
CA ALA A 241 20.96 -26.20 -9.06
C ALA A 241 21.02 -24.78 -9.68
N THR A 242 19.86 -24.11 -9.81
CA THR A 242 19.74 -22.80 -10.47
C THR A 242 19.57 -21.62 -9.49
N SER A 243 19.43 -21.87 -8.20
CA SER A 243 19.21 -20.81 -7.20
C SER A 243 20.54 -20.20 -6.73
N GLU A 244 20.68 -18.88 -6.83
CA GLU A 244 21.81 -18.12 -6.27
C GLU A 244 21.88 -18.19 -4.75
N VAL A 245 20.73 -18.40 -4.09
CA VAL A 245 20.62 -18.48 -2.62
C VAL A 245 21.26 -19.75 -2.07
N VAL A 246 21.29 -20.83 -2.87
CA VAL A 246 21.88 -22.11 -2.48
C VAL A 246 23.41 -21.98 -2.45
N PRO A 247 24.12 -22.52 -1.44
CA PRO A 247 25.59 -22.51 -1.42
C PRO A 247 26.21 -23.22 -2.64
N SER A 248 27.38 -22.75 -3.07
CA SER A 248 28.03 -23.28 -4.29
C SER A 248 28.42 -24.76 -4.18
N HIS A 249 28.84 -25.23 -3.01
CA HIS A 249 29.20 -26.65 -2.83
C HIS A 249 27.99 -27.57 -2.96
N ILE A 250 26.82 -27.15 -2.46
CA ILE A 250 25.56 -27.88 -2.65
C ILE A 250 25.16 -27.92 -4.12
N ARG A 251 25.26 -26.79 -4.83
CA ARG A 251 25.02 -26.77 -6.29
C ARG A 251 25.99 -27.69 -7.03
N GLN A 252 27.28 -27.67 -6.70
CA GLN A 252 28.27 -28.53 -7.34
C GLN A 252 28.01 -30.01 -7.10
N ALA A 253 27.53 -30.40 -5.92
CA ALA A 253 27.14 -31.78 -5.63
C ALA A 253 26.02 -32.29 -6.55
N LEU A 254 25.10 -31.41 -6.97
CA LEU A 254 24.07 -31.72 -7.96
C LEU A 254 24.61 -31.91 -9.38
N GLY A 255 25.89 -31.65 -9.65
CA GLY A 255 26.53 -31.92 -10.94
C GLY A 255 26.56 -33.40 -11.32
N SER A 256 26.34 -34.29 -10.35
CA SER A 256 26.22 -35.74 -10.54
C SER A 256 24.78 -36.25 -10.38
N ASP A 257 23.77 -35.36 -10.46
CA ASP A 257 22.36 -35.77 -10.38
C ASP A 257 22.01 -36.79 -11.48
N PRO A 258 21.18 -37.81 -11.20
CA PRO A 258 20.75 -38.77 -12.22
C PRO A 258 19.94 -38.12 -13.36
N ASP A 259 19.34 -36.94 -13.14
CA ASP A 259 18.67 -36.18 -14.17
C ASP A 259 19.63 -35.20 -14.83
N GLU A 260 19.86 -35.38 -16.15
CA GLU A 260 20.83 -34.57 -16.91
C GLU A 260 20.47 -33.09 -16.95
N LEU A 261 19.19 -32.71 -16.84
CA LEU A 261 18.81 -31.29 -16.80
C LEU A 261 19.29 -30.65 -15.48
N VAL A 262 19.20 -31.38 -14.38
CA VAL A 262 19.69 -30.92 -13.08
C VAL A 262 21.22 -30.89 -13.08
N ALA A 263 21.86 -31.98 -13.51
CA ALA A 263 23.31 -32.10 -13.56
C ALA A 263 23.94 -31.05 -14.48
N GLY A 264 23.36 -30.81 -15.65
CA GLY A 264 23.79 -29.77 -16.59
C GLY A 264 23.62 -28.38 -15.99
N ALA A 265 22.45 -28.07 -15.43
CA ALA A 265 22.21 -26.77 -14.79
C ALA A 265 23.17 -26.46 -13.64
N ALA A 266 23.54 -27.47 -12.85
CA ALA A 266 24.52 -27.35 -11.78
C ALA A 266 25.94 -27.08 -12.30
N ARG A 267 26.38 -27.82 -13.33
CA ARG A 267 27.72 -27.67 -13.95
C ARG A 267 27.87 -26.34 -14.68
N ASP A 268 26.81 -25.89 -15.34
CA ASP A 268 26.79 -24.68 -16.16
C ASP A 268 26.40 -23.43 -15.38
N PHE A 269 26.13 -23.56 -14.08
CA PHE A 269 25.70 -22.44 -13.25
C PHE A 269 26.73 -21.31 -13.28
N ARG A 270 26.30 -20.16 -13.78
CA ARG A 270 27.03 -18.90 -13.70
C ARG A 270 26.24 -17.96 -12.79
N PRO A 271 26.80 -17.52 -11.65
CA PRO A 271 26.15 -16.46 -10.88
C PRO A 271 25.99 -15.23 -11.77
N ALA A 272 24.91 -14.48 -11.60
CA ALA A 272 24.80 -13.19 -12.27
C ALA A 272 26.06 -12.38 -11.96
N SER A 273 26.81 -12.03 -13.02
CA SER A 273 28.05 -11.28 -12.91
C SER A 273 27.82 -10.03 -12.06
N SER A 274 28.78 -9.70 -11.19
CA SER A 274 28.86 -8.49 -10.36
C SER A 274 29.04 -7.20 -11.20
N SER A 275 28.26 -7.06 -12.27
CA SER A 275 28.19 -5.93 -13.19
C SER A 275 26.82 -5.89 -13.88
N SER A 276 25.75 -5.82 -13.09
CA SER A 276 24.51 -5.22 -13.57
C SER A 276 24.18 -4.07 -12.64
N SER A 277 24.17 -2.88 -13.22
CA SER A 277 23.70 -1.63 -12.61
C SER A 277 22.59 -1.94 -11.63
N VAL A 278 22.77 -1.55 -10.37
CA VAL A 278 21.72 -1.57 -9.37
C VAL A 278 20.52 -0.83 -9.97
N VAL A 279 19.60 -1.59 -10.54
CA VAL A 279 18.22 -1.18 -10.73
C VAL A 279 17.74 -1.02 -9.32
N LYS A 280 17.86 0.21 -8.81
CA LYS A 280 17.23 0.62 -7.57
C LYS A 280 15.77 0.17 -7.69
N PRO A 281 15.19 -0.45 -6.66
CA PRO A 281 13.73 -0.60 -6.63
C PRO A 281 13.13 0.77 -6.96
N PRO A 282 11.98 0.86 -7.67
CA PRO A 282 11.38 2.15 -7.94
C PRO A 282 11.30 2.89 -6.61
N ARG A 283 12.09 3.97 -6.48
CA ARG A 283 11.96 4.87 -5.36
C ARG A 283 10.55 5.37 -5.49
N VAL A 284 9.64 4.83 -4.67
CA VAL A 284 8.34 5.42 -4.43
C VAL A 284 8.68 6.84 -3.98
N GLY A 285 8.46 7.78 -4.90
CA GLY A 285 8.89 9.15 -4.73
C GLY A 285 8.15 9.75 -3.56
N LEU A 286 8.80 9.76 -2.39
CA LEU A 286 8.68 10.87 -1.47
C LEU A 286 9.16 12.10 -2.24
N ARG A 287 8.22 12.73 -2.95
CA ARG A 287 8.42 14.00 -3.62
C ARG A 287 8.75 15.00 -2.51
N ARG A 288 10.03 15.39 -2.40
CA ARG A 288 10.42 16.54 -1.57
C ARG A 288 9.67 17.77 -2.10
N PRO A 289 9.00 18.55 -1.23
CA PRO A 289 8.46 19.84 -1.64
C PRO A 289 9.63 20.83 -1.76
N GLY A 290 9.65 21.58 -2.87
CA GLY A 290 10.49 22.78 -3.01
C GLY A 290 11.78 22.60 -3.80
N ALA A 291 11.69 22.76 -5.12
CA ALA A 291 12.75 23.36 -5.93
C ALA A 291 12.08 24.12 -7.07
N GLY A 292 11.95 25.44 -6.92
CA GLY A 292 11.43 26.34 -7.95
C GLY A 292 12.35 26.40 -9.17
N PRO A 293 11.86 26.81 -10.34
CA PRO A 293 12.67 26.86 -11.54
C PRO A 293 13.66 28.02 -11.46
N GLY A 294 14.95 27.67 -11.52
CA GLY A 294 16.07 28.60 -11.63
C GLY A 294 15.98 29.43 -12.91
N ARG A 295 16.28 30.73 -12.74
CA ARG A 295 16.46 31.72 -13.79
C ARG A 295 17.43 31.21 -14.86
N ARG A 296 17.03 31.25 -16.13
CA ARG A 296 17.93 31.17 -17.27
C ARG A 296 18.60 32.53 -17.46
N GLY A 297 19.92 32.56 -17.33
CA GLY A 297 20.75 33.67 -17.79
C GLY A 297 20.77 33.70 -19.32
N THR A 298 20.49 34.86 -19.89
CA THR A 298 20.78 35.18 -21.29
C THR A 298 22.14 35.84 -21.33
N GLY A 299 23.09 35.21 -22.02
CA GLY A 299 24.33 35.85 -22.43
C GLY A 299 24.10 36.70 -23.67
N ARG A 300 24.50 37.96 -23.58
CA ARG A 300 25.33 38.70 -24.56
C ARG A 300 25.81 39.98 -23.90
#